data_AF-A0A354AYC7-F1
#
_entry.id   AF-A0A354AYC7-F1
#
_cell.length_a   1.000
_cell.length_b   1.000
_cell.length_c   1.000
_cell.angle_alpha   90.00
_cell.angle_beta   90.00
_cell.angle_gamma   90.00
#
_symmetry.space_group_name_H-M   'P 1'
#
loop_
_entity.id
_entity.type
_entity.pdbx_description
1 polymer ?
#
loop_
_entity_poly.entity_id
_entity_poly.type
_entity_poly.pdbx_seq_one_letter_code
_entity_poly.pdbx_strand_id
1 'polypeptide(L)'
;LDEPTNHLDIPAKQMLEDALIEYEGAALLVSHDRTFIARVANRIVELRDGELVLYRGDYAYYLAKKQEEADQSLAAATHAARQQKQASTKAKNNEKLAQKRQAKAEARQAKA
;
A
#
# COMPACT_ATOMS: atom_id res chain seq x y z
N LEU A 1 -14.30 6.72 -22.32
CA LEU A 1 -14.27 8.20 -22.27
C LEU A 1 -12.93 8.60 -21.68
N ASP A 2 -12.12 9.33 -22.43
CA ASP A 2 -10.80 9.77 -21.97
C ASP A 2 -10.84 11.28 -21.76
N GLU A 3 -10.59 11.72 -20.52
CA GLU A 3 -10.70 13.10 -20.05
C GLU A 3 -12.01 13.81 -20.47
N PRO A 4 -13.19 13.26 -20.14
CA PRO A 4 -14.46 13.78 -20.65
C PRO A 4 -14.88 15.14 -20.06
N THR A 5 -14.25 15.56 -18.97
CA THR A 5 -14.51 16.85 -18.31
C THR A 5 -13.68 18.01 -18.86
N ASN A 6 -12.78 17.74 -19.80
CA ASN A 6 -11.87 18.74 -20.32
C ASN A 6 -12.64 19.80 -21.13
N HIS A 7 -12.24 21.07 -20.99
CA HIS A 7 -12.88 22.22 -21.63
C HIS A 7 -14.38 22.43 -21.31
N LEU A 8 -14.94 21.72 -20.33
CA LEU A 8 -16.31 21.91 -19.87
C LEU A 8 -16.40 22.94 -18.74
N ASP A 9 -17.40 23.81 -18.81
CA ASP A 9 -17.80 24.66 -17.71
C ASP A 9 -18.57 23.86 -16.64
N ILE A 10 -18.85 24.50 -15.49
CA ILE A 10 -19.49 23.82 -14.36
C ILE A 10 -20.87 23.24 -14.74
N PRO A 11 -21.77 23.97 -15.43
CA PRO A 11 -23.06 23.41 -15.84
C PRO A 11 -22.92 22.21 -16.78
N ALA A 12 -22.04 22.28 -17.79
CA ALA A 12 -21.86 21.16 -18.71
C ALA A 12 -21.30 19.91 -18.01
N LYS A 13 -20.41 20.08 -17.02
CA LYS A 13 -19.93 18.97 -16.19
C LYS A 13 -21.06 18.30 -15.42
N GLN A 14 -21.96 19.09 -14.80
CA GLN A 14 -23.10 18.56 -14.06
C GLN A 14 -24.05 17.77 -14.97
N MET A 15 -24.35 18.30 -16.16
CA MET A 15 -25.17 17.58 -17.14
C MET A 15 -24.54 16.25 -17.56
N LEU A 16 -23.21 16.22 -17.74
CA LEU A 16 -22.50 14.99 -18.05
C LEU A 16 -22.53 13.98 -16.89
N GLU A 17 -22.36 14.45 -15.65
CA GLU A 17 -22.46 13.62 -14.45
C GLU A 17 -23.84 12.95 -14.37
N ASP A 18 -24.91 13.74 -14.48
CA ASP A 18 -26.29 13.25 -14.42
C ASP A 18 -26.57 12.25 -15.55
N ALA A 19 -26.15 12.57 -16.78
CA ALA A 19 -26.32 11.67 -17.92
C ALA A 19 -25.60 10.33 -17.74
N LEU A 20 -24.41 10.32 -17.12
CA LEU A 20 -23.66 9.09 -16.84
C LEU A 20 -24.27 8.28 -15.69
N ILE A 21 -24.87 8.93 -14.71
CA ILE A 21 -25.56 8.28 -13.59
C ILE A 21 -26.85 7.60 -14.07
N GLU A 22 -27.59 8.25 -14.95
CA GLU A 22 -28.85 7.72 -15.52
C GLU A 22 -28.63 6.68 -16.63
N TYR A 23 -27.42 6.57 -17.17
CA TYR A 23 -27.11 5.66 -18.25
C TYR A 23 -27.17 4.18 -17.78
N GLU A 24 -28.11 3.41 -18.34
CA GLU A 24 -28.31 1.99 -17.96
C GLU A 24 -27.21 1.04 -18.48
N GLY A 25 -26.29 1.52 -19.32
CA GLY A 25 -25.19 0.74 -19.86
C GLY A 25 -23.93 0.75 -18.99
N ALA A 26 -22.85 0.21 -19.54
CA ALA A 26 -21.53 0.29 -18.93
C ALA A 26 -20.69 1.37 -19.62
N ALA A 27 -20.13 2.28 -18.84
CA ALA A 27 -19.16 3.26 -19.31
C ALA A 27 -17.80 3.02 -18.64
N LEU A 28 -16.73 3.04 -19.44
CA LEU A 28 -15.35 3.12 -18.94
C LEU A 28 -14.86 4.54 -19.12
N LEU A 29 -14.36 5.13 -18.05
CA LEU A 29 -13.94 6.52 -18.00
C LEU A 29 -12.57 6.66 -17.33
N VAL A 30 -11.76 7.55 -17.90
CA VAL A 30 -10.45 7.96 -17.42
C VAL A 30 -10.51 9.47 -17.23
N SER A 31 -10.17 9.94 -16.03
CA SER A 31 -10.17 11.36 -15.72
C SER A 31 -9.18 11.66 -14.59
N HIS A 32 -8.62 12.86 -14.60
CA HIS A 32 -7.89 13.39 -13.46
C HIS A 32 -8.78 14.11 -12.42
N ASP A 33 -10.06 14.35 -12.73
CA ASP A 33 -11.00 15.03 -11.83
C ASP A 33 -11.60 14.04 -10.81
N ARG A 34 -11.11 14.13 -9.57
CA ARG A 34 -11.51 13.23 -8.47
C ARG A 34 -12.97 13.44 -8.07
N THR A 35 -13.50 14.66 -8.18
CA THR A 35 -14.89 14.95 -7.80
C THR A 35 -15.84 14.34 -8.81
N PHE A 36 -15.53 14.45 -10.10
CA PHE A 36 -16.27 13.78 -11.16
C PHE A 36 -16.28 12.26 -10.95
N ILE A 37 -15.11 11.64 -10.79
CA ILE A 37 -14.98 10.20 -10.53
C ILE A 37 -15.79 9.79 -9.29
N ALA A 38 -15.69 10.54 -8.20
CA ALA A 38 -16.40 10.23 -6.96
C ALA A 38 -17.92 10.25 -7.09
N ARG A 39 -18.46 11.04 -8.04
CA ARG A 39 -19.90 11.15 -8.29
C ARG A 39 -20.42 10.05 -9.21
N VAL A 40 -19.67 9.71 -10.26
CA VAL A 40 -20.17 8.82 -11.34
C VAL A 40 -19.69 7.38 -11.22
N ALA A 41 -18.51 7.14 -10.62
CA ALA A 41 -17.89 5.81 -10.62
C ALA A 41 -18.38 4.95 -9.45
N ASN A 42 -18.90 3.77 -9.78
CA ASN A 42 -19.29 2.74 -8.81
C ASN A 42 -18.28 1.58 -8.69
N ARG A 43 -17.22 1.60 -9.50
CA ARG A 43 -16.06 0.69 -9.49
C ARG A 43 -14.82 1.46 -9.90
N ILE A 44 -13.69 1.18 -9.26
CA ILE A 44 -12.40 1.79 -9.58
C ILE A 44 -11.44 0.70 -10.06
N VAL A 45 -10.74 0.97 -11.17
CA VAL A 45 -9.64 0.13 -11.65
C VAL A 45 -8.36 0.94 -11.50
N GLU A 46 -7.45 0.45 -10.65
CA GLU A 46 -6.11 1.04 -10.48
C GLU A 46 -5.12 0.28 -11.35
N LEU A 47 -4.31 1.00 -12.14
CA LEU A 47 -3.13 0.43 -12.80
C LEU A 47 -1.94 0.59 -11.85
N ARG A 48 -1.45 -0.53 -11.32
CA ARG A 48 -0.35 -0.57 -10.34
C ARG A 48 0.65 -1.64 -10.75
N ASP A 49 1.91 -1.24 -10.90
CA ASP A 49 3.03 -2.14 -11.29
C ASP A 49 2.78 -2.94 -12.58
N GLY A 50 2.04 -2.35 -13.53
CA GLY A 50 1.67 -2.99 -14.79
C GLY A 50 0.46 -3.93 -14.70
N GLU A 51 -0.13 -4.08 -13.52
CA GLU A 51 -1.33 -4.90 -13.29
C GLU A 51 -2.57 -4.04 -13.02
N LEU A 52 -3.74 -4.57 -13.37
CA LEU A 52 -5.02 -3.94 -13.09
C LEU A 52 -5.61 -4.50 -11.79
N VAL A 53 -5.81 -3.62 -10.81
CA VAL A 53 -6.43 -3.94 -9.53
C VAL A 53 -7.85 -3.39 -9.52
N LEU A 54 -8.83 -4.28 -9.42
CA LEU A 54 -10.25 -3.93 -9.40
C LEU A 54 -10.77 -3.73 -7.97
N TYR A 55 -11.27 -2.53 -7.70
CA TYR A 55 -12.01 -2.18 -6.49
C TYR A 55 -13.51 -2.12 -6.81
N ARG A 56 -14.28 -3.06 -6.26
CA ARG A 56 -15.74 -3.16 -6.43
C ARG A 56 -16.50 -2.24 -5.48
N GLY A 57 -16.26 -0.95 -5.60
CA GLY A 57 -16.96 0.09 -4.85
C GLY A 57 -16.67 1.46 -5.44
N ASP A 58 -17.33 2.46 -4.88
CA ASP A 58 -17.14 3.86 -5.26
C ASP A 58 -15.73 4.37 -4.90
N TYR A 59 -15.50 5.65 -5.21
CA TYR A 59 -14.22 6.28 -4.95
C TYR A 59 -13.86 6.35 -3.45
N ALA A 60 -14.84 6.50 -2.56
CA ALA A 60 -14.60 6.52 -1.12
C ALA A 60 -14.16 5.14 -0.60
N TYR A 61 -14.79 4.08 -1.09
CA TYR A 61 -14.40 2.69 -0.82
C TYR A 61 -12.96 2.43 -1.31
N TYR A 62 -12.62 2.87 -2.51
CA TYR A 62 -11.27 2.77 -3.04
C TYR A 62 -10.23 3.42 -2.11
N LEU A 63 -10.47 4.66 -1.68
CA LEU A 63 -9.56 5.37 -0.77
C LEU A 63 -9.41 4.65 0.57
N ALA A 64 -10.51 4.16 1.15
CA ALA A 64 -10.47 3.39 2.40
C ALA A 64 -9.63 2.11 2.26
N LYS A 65 -9.78 1.38 1.14
CA LYS A 65 -9.00 0.19 0.87
C LYS A 65 -7.51 0.48 0.65
N LYS A 66 -7.19 1.56 -0.07
CA LYS A 66 -5.80 2.01 -0.22
C LYS A 66 -5.14 2.33 1.11
N GLN A 67 -5.88 2.98 2.02
CA GLN A 67 -5.37 3.27 3.36
C GLN A 67 -5.14 1.99 4.17
N GLU A 68 -6.09 1.06 4.15
CA GLU A 68 -5.96 -0.23 4.83
C GLU A 68 -4.74 -1.02 4.32
N GLU A 69 -4.54 -1.08 3.00
CA GLU A 69 -3.36 -1.70 2.36
C GLU A 69 -2.05 -1.03 2.82
N ALA A 70 -2.02 0.30 2.86
CA ALA A 70 -0.85 1.06 3.30
C ALA A 70 -0.52 0.79 4.77
N ASP A 71 -1.51 0.80 5.65
CA ASP A 71 -1.35 0.55 7.09
C ASP A 71 -0.84 -0.88 7.36
N GLN A 72 -1.38 -1.87 6.65
CA GLN A 72 -0.91 -3.25 6.72
C GLN A 72 0.54 -3.39 6.26
N SER A 73 0.92 -2.72 5.17
CA SER A 73 2.29 -2.74 4.66
C SER A 73 3.29 -2.13 5.65
N LEU A 74 2.92 -1.03 6.31
CA LEU A 74 3.75 -0.36 7.31
C LEU A 74 3.90 -1.20 8.58
N ALA A 75 2.81 -1.83 9.03
CA ALA A 75 2.84 -2.75 10.16
C ALA A 75 3.78 -3.93 9.87
N ALA A 76 3.64 -4.58 8.71
CA ALA A 76 4.48 -5.70 8.29
C ALA A 76 5.97 -5.31 8.23
N ALA A 77 6.29 -4.16 7.63
CA ALA A 77 7.67 -3.65 7.56
C ALA A 77 8.25 -3.39 8.96
N THR A 78 7.46 -2.82 9.87
CA THR A 78 7.87 -2.56 11.25
C THR A 78 8.14 -3.86 12.02
N HIS A 79 7.28 -4.86 11.86
CA HIS A 79 7.47 -6.18 12.47
C HIS A 79 8.74 -6.87 11.96
N ALA A 80 8.96 -6.85 10.63
CA ALA A 80 10.17 -7.41 10.02
C ALA A 80 11.44 -6.72 10.53
N ALA A 81 11.47 -5.39 10.58
CA ALA A 81 12.61 -4.63 11.08
C ALA A 81 12.92 -4.93 12.55
N ARG A 82 11.89 -5.06 13.40
CA ARG A 82 12.05 -5.45 14.81
C ARG A 82 12.64 -6.84 14.96
N GLN A 83 12.16 -7.81 14.18
CA GLN A 83 12.68 -9.19 14.20
C GLN A 83 14.15 -9.25 13.76
N GLN A 84 14.52 -8.53 12.69
CA GLN A 84 15.92 -8.44 12.24
C GLN A 84 16.83 -7.81 13.31
N LYS A 85 16.38 -6.74 13.98
CA LYS A 85 17.15 -6.10 15.07
C LYS A 85 17.31 -7.02 16.27
N GLN A 86 16.27 -7.77 16.63
CA GLN A 86 16.35 -8.76 17.71
C GLN A 86 17.25 -9.95 17.36
N ALA A 87 17.16 -10.48 16.14
CA ALA A 87 18.00 -11.58 15.67
C ALA A 87 19.48 -11.18 15.64
N SER A 88 19.81 -10.00 15.10
CA SER A 88 21.19 -9.49 15.08
C SER A 88 21.74 -9.22 16.48
N THR A 89 20.92 -8.72 17.41
CA THR A 89 21.33 -8.52 18.81
C THR A 89 21.58 -9.86 19.52
N LYS A 90 20.71 -10.86 19.33
CA LYS A 90 20.90 -12.21 19.88
C LYS A 90 22.14 -12.89 19.31
N ALA A 91 22.38 -12.78 18.00
CA ALA A 91 23.57 -13.33 17.35
C ALA A 91 24.86 -12.73 17.94
N LYS A 92 24.95 -11.40 18.06
CA LYS A 92 26.11 -10.71 18.65
C LYS A 92 26.36 -11.11 20.11
N ASN A 93 25.29 -11.30 20.89
CA ASN A 93 25.42 -11.73 22.28
C ASN A 93 25.89 -13.18 22.40
N ASN A 94 25.36 -14.09 21.58
CA ASN A 94 25.79 -15.48 21.55
C ASN A 94 27.26 -15.62 21.12
N GLU A 95 27.69 -14.84 20.12
CA GLU A 95 29.08 -14.82 19.65
C GLU A 95 30.05 -14.34 20.74
N LYS A 96 29.72 -13.23 21.42
CA LYS A 96 30.50 -12.76 22.58
C LYS A 96 30.57 -13.79 23.71
N LEU A 97 29.46 -14.48 23.97
CA LEU A 97 29.41 -15.50 25.03
C LEU A 97 30.27 -16.72 24.68
N ALA A 98 30.28 -17.14 23.40
CA ALA A 98 31.12 -18.21 22.89
C ALA A 98 32.62 -17.86 23.00
N GLN A 99 33.02 -16.67 22.55
CA GLN A 99 34.39 -16.18 22.66
C GLN A 99 34.87 -16.12 24.12
N LYS A 100 34.03 -15.63 25.04
CA LYS A 100 34.35 -15.58 26.47
C LYS A 100 34.51 -16.98 27.09
N ARG A 101 33.73 -17.96 26.63
CA ARG A 101 33.85 -19.36 27.08
C ARG A 101 35.15 -20.00 26.58
N GLN A 102 35.51 -19.78 25.32
CA GLN A 102 36.78 -20.25 24.74
C GLN A 102 37.99 -19.67 25.48
N ALA A 103 38.06 -18.34 25.62
CA ALA A 103 39.17 -17.68 26.31
C ALA A 103 39.35 -18.16 27.77
N LYS A 104 38.24 -18.46 28.47
CA LYS A 104 38.29 -19.00 29.84
C LYS A 104 38.76 -20.45 29.89
N ALA A 105 38.46 -21.25 28.87
CA ALA A 105 38.92 -22.64 28.78
C ALA A 105 40.43 -22.70 28.50
N GLU A 106 40.91 -21.87 27.56
CA GLU A 106 42.35 -21.75 27.23
C GLU A 106 43.16 -21.28 28.43
N ALA A 107 42.71 -20.26 29.15
CA ALA A 107 43.38 -19.74 30.35
C ALA A 107 43.46 -20.77 31.50
N ARG A 108 42.53 -21.74 31.55
CA ARG A 108 42.58 -22.85 32.53
C ARG A 108 43.60 -23.91 32.14
N GLN A 109 43.79 -24.18 30.86
CA GLN A 109 44.76 -25.17 30.38
C GLN A 109 46.20 -24.67 30.52
N ALA A 110 46.44 -23.37 30.34
CA ALA A 110 47.78 -22.78 30.48
C ALA A 110 48.30 -22.65 31.93
N LYS A 111 47.46 -22.95 32.93
CA LYS A 111 47.80 -22.87 34.38
C LYS A 111 48.01 -24.24 35.04
N ALA A 112 47.85 -25.34 34.31
CA ALA A 112 48.15 -26.70 34.74
C ALA A 112 49.51 -27.14 34.18
#